data_AF-A0A6P1QX71-F1
#
_entry.id   AF-A0A6P1QX71-F1
#
_cell.length_a   1.000
_cell.length_b   1.000
_cell.length_c   1.000
_cell.angle_alpha   90.00
_cell.angle_beta   90.00
_cell.angle_gamma   90.00
#
_symmetry.space_group_name_H-M   'P 1'
#
loop_
_entity.id
_entity.type
_entity.pdbx_description
1 polymer ?
#
loop_
_entity_poly.entity_id
_entity_poly.type
_entity_poly.pdbx_seq_one_letter_code
_entity_poly.pdbx_strand_id
1 'polypeptide(L)'
;MKKTFLSTALIAALVAVSCGGTQDPQLQKLETQKEILALNTKLNSLQIELEKEKNSSQELNAEASSLNYQANAQTTSFSSSDAATTAKDAKQTAQLLEKTETANKKLAKSQAKIADLQKQIDKVQRKLDKLNQEINFVDKPTTDN
;
A
#
# COMPACT_ATOMS: atom_id res chain seq x y z
N MET A 1 12.11 21.00 7.73
CA MET A 1 12.70 19.88 6.98
C MET A 1 11.67 19.36 5.99
N LYS A 2 11.85 19.66 4.71
CA LYS A 2 10.87 19.38 3.64
C LYS A 2 11.02 17.92 3.23
N LYS A 3 9.98 17.11 3.41
CA LYS A 3 9.95 15.71 2.97
C LYS A 3 9.82 15.70 1.44
N THR A 4 10.90 15.36 0.75
CA THR A 4 10.90 15.13 -0.69
C THR A 4 10.13 13.85 -0.96
N PHE A 5 8.90 13.99 -1.44
CA PHE A 5 8.22 12.91 -2.13
C PHE A 5 9.04 12.60 -3.38
N LEU A 6 9.62 11.40 -3.43
CA LEU A 6 10.26 10.88 -4.62
C LEU A 6 9.19 10.74 -5.70
N SER A 7 9.17 11.72 -6.60
CA SER A 7 8.38 11.71 -7.82
C SER A 7 8.77 10.50 -8.66
N THR A 8 7.95 9.45 -8.64
CA THR A 8 7.93 8.39 -9.65
C THR A 8 7.37 8.98 -10.95
N ALA A 9 8.18 9.79 -11.61
CA ALA A 9 7.99 10.13 -13.02
C ALA A 9 8.46 8.93 -13.85
N LEU A 10 7.59 7.93 -14.04
CA LEU A 10 7.75 6.99 -15.13
C LEU A 10 6.94 7.51 -16.31
N ILE A 11 7.69 7.92 -17.32
CA ILE A 11 7.29 8.60 -18.55
C ILE A 11 6.12 7.88 -19.23
N ALA A 12 4.93 8.48 -19.16
CA ALA A 12 3.79 8.14 -19.99
C ALA A 12 3.87 8.93 -21.30
N ALA A 13 4.73 8.49 -22.22
CA ALA A 13 4.75 8.95 -23.60
C ALA A 13 4.51 7.76 -24.51
N LEU A 14 3.25 7.32 -24.61
CA LEU A 14 2.78 6.46 -25.69
C LEU A 14 2.15 7.39 -26.72
N VAL A 15 2.98 7.87 -27.64
CA VAL A 15 2.54 8.56 -28.85
C VAL A 15 1.96 7.50 -29.78
N ALA A 16 0.63 7.40 -29.83
CA ALA A 16 -0.06 6.62 -30.87
C ALA A 16 -0.39 7.57 -32.03
N VAL A 17 0.41 7.50 -33.09
CA VAL A 17 0.15 8.16 -34.38
C VAL A 17 -0.27 7.10 -35.40
N SER A 18 -1.25 7.49 -36.24
CA SER A 18 -1.79 6.87 -37.46
C SER A 18 -2.83 5.75 -37.24
N CYS A 19 -4.10 5.91 -37.64
CA CYS A 19 -4.71 6.11 -38.96
C CYS A 19 -4.82 4.79 -39.78
N GLY A 20 -5.98 4.13 -39.71
CA GLY A 20 -6.64 3.50 -40.87
C GLY A 20 -6.19 2.13 -41.41
N GLY A 21 -5.34 1.35 -40.73
CA GLY A 21 -4.96 0.00 -41.18
C GLY A 21 -5.15 -1.05 -40.09
N THR A 22 -5.59 -2.26 -40.43
CA THR A 22 -5.60 -3.42 -39.53
C THR A 22 -4.18 -3.62 -38.99
N GLN A 23 -3.96 -3.41 -37.68
CA GLN A 23 -2.64 -3.58 -37.06
C GLN A 23 -2.10 -4.99 -37.37
N ASP A 24 -0.84 -5.07 -37.79
CA ASP A 24 -0.11 -6.33 -37.97
C ASP A 24 -0.23 -7.20 -36.70
N PRO A 25 -0.67 -8.47 -36.79
CA PRO A 25 -0.75 -9.37 -35.65
C PRO A 25 0.55 -9.48 -34.83
N GLN A 26 1.71 -9.34 -35.47
CA GLN A 26 3.00 -9.33 -34.77
C GLN A 26 3.18 -8.07 -33.94
N LEU A 27 2.76 -6.91 -34.46
CA LEU A 27 2.82 -5.63 -33.73
C LEU A 27 1.90 -5.67 -32.51
N GLN A 28 0.67 -6.18 -32.66
CA GLN A 28 -0.26 -6.34 -31.53
C GLN A 28 0.32 -7.26 -30.45
N LYS A 29 0.95 -8.38 -30.84
CA LYS A 29 1.62 -9.29 -29.90
C LYS A 29 2.75 -8.61 -29.13
N LEU A 30 3.59 -7.82 -29.83
CA LEU A 30 4.67 -7.04 -29.22
C LEU A 30 4.14 -5.98 -28.24
N GLU A 31 3.05 -5.30 -28.57
CA GLU A 31 2.38 -4.34 -27.68
C GLU A 31 1.84 -5.02 -26.42
N THR A 32 1.17 -6.17 -26.54
CA THR A 32 0.66 -6.94 -25.40
C THR A 32 1.81 -7.45 -24.51
N GLN A 33 2.90 -7.95 -25.09
CA GLN A 33 4.08 -8.37 -24.34
C GLN A 33 4.72 -7.22 -23.57
N LYS A 34 4.78 -6.03 -24.18
CA LYS A 34 5.27 -4.81 -23.52
C LYS A 34 4.37 -4.40 -22.35
N GLU A 35 3.06 -4.49 -22.50
CA GLU A 35 2.12 -4.22 -21.40
C GLU A 35 2.28 -5.23 -20.26
N ILE A 36 2.40 -6.53 -20.57
CA ILE A 36 2.65 -7.58 -19.57
C ILE A 36 3.95 -7.31 -18.80
N LEU A 37 5.03 -6.93 -19.49
CA LEU A 37 6.30 -6.60 -18.83
C LEU A 37 6.16 -5.39 -17.88
N ALA A 38 5.44 -4.35 -18.31
CA ALA A 38 5.17 -3.18 -17.48
C ALA A 38 4.32 -3.53 -16.25
N LEU A 39 3.29 -4.37 -16.42
CA LEU A 39 2.43 -4.83 -15.32
C LEU A 39 3.18 -5.74 -14.34
N ASN A 40 4.07 -6.63 -14.81
CA ASN A 40 4.93 -7.44 -13.94
C ASN A 40 5.90 -6.56 -13.14
N THR A 41 6.49 -5.55 -13.76
CA THR A 41 7.35 -4.59 -13.06
C THR A 41 6.57 -3.86 -11.96
N LYS A 42 5.34 -3.42 -12.27
CA LYS A 42 4.44 -2.79 -11.30
C LYS A 42 4.05 -3.76 -10.17
N LEU A 43 3.76 -5.02 -10.49
CA LEU A 43 3.42 -6.05 -9.50
C LEU A 43 4.56 -6.23 -8.49
N ASN A 44 5.81 -6.36 -8.98
CA ASN A 44 6.99 -6.48 -8.12
C ASN A 44 7.16 -5.26 -7.21
N SER A 45 6.99 -4.04 -7.75
CA SER A 45 7.06 -2.81 -6.96
C SER A 45 6.01 -2.79 -5.84
N LEU A 46 4.76 -3.13 -6.15
CA LEU A 46 3.68 -3.18 -5.17
C LEU A 46 3.92 -4.24 -4.08
N GLN A 47 4.46 -5.40 -4.44
CA GLN A 47 4.82 -6.45 -3.48
C GLN A 47 5.95 -5.99 -2.53
N ILE A 48 6.97 -5.30 -3.05
CA ILE A 48 8.04 -4.71 -2.24
C ILE A 48 7.46 -3.66 -1.28
N GLU A 49 6.58 -2.77 -1.76
CA GLU A 49 5.93 -1.77 -0.92
C GLU A 49 5.04 -2.40 0.16
N LEU A 50 4.32 -3.47 -0.17
CA LEU A 50 3.51 -4.22 0.78
C LEU A 50 4.35 -4.80 1.92
N GLU A 51 5.46 -5.47 1.61
CA GLU A 51 6.32 -6.05 2.63
C GLU A 51 7.00 -4.98 3.50
N LYS A 52 7.42 -3.86 2.90
CA LYS A 52 7.92 -2.70 3.66
C LYS A 52 6.86 -2.15 4.62
N GLU A 53 5.63 -2.00 4.15
CA GLU A 53 4.54 -1.48 4.98
C GLU A 53 4.16 -2.46 6.08
N LYS A 54 4.12 -3.77 5.82
CA LYS A 54 3.90 -4.81 6.84
C LYS A 54 4.94 -4.73 7.95
N ASN A 55 6.23 -4.61 7.60
CA ASN A 55 7.30 -4.47 8.59
C ASN A 55 7.12 -3.20 9.43
N SER A 56 6.83 -2.06 8.79
CA SER A 56 6.55 -0.82 9.53
C SER A 56 5.30 -0.92 10.41
N SER A 57 4.26 -1.64 9.95
CA SER A 57 3.04 -1.86 10.71
C SER A 57 3.28 -2.71 11.96
N GLN A 58 4.20 -3.67 11.91
CA GLN A 58 4.59 -4.46 13.08
C GLN A 58 5.25 -3.58 14.16
N GLU A 59 6.14 -2.68 13.77
CA GLU A 59 6.76 -1.71 14.69
C GLU A 59 5.72 -0.78 15.31
N LEU A 60 4.82 -0.23 14.49
CA LEU A 60 3.71 0.62 14.95
C LEU A 60 2.76 -0.14 15.88
N ASN A 61 2.53 -1.42 15.63
CA ASN A 61 1.69 -2.26 16.48
C ASN A 61 2.34 -2.49 17.85
N ALA A 62 3.66 -2.71 17.90
CA ALA A 62 4.40 -2.83 19.14
C ALA A 62 4.38 -1.52 19.95
N GLU A 63 4.62 -0.37 19.29
CA GLU A 63 4.55 0.95 19.91
C GLU A 63 3.15 1.23 20.49
N ALA A 64 2.10 1.03 19.68
CA ALA A 64 0.72 1.22 20.07
C ALA A 64 0.35 0.30 21.26
N SER A 65 0.71 -0.97 21.20
CA SER A 65 0.42 -1.93 22.28
C SER A 65 1.09 -1.54 23.60
N SER A 66 2.36 -1.11 23.55
CA SER A 66 3.09 -0.65 24.73
C SER A 66 2.47 0.60 25.35
N LEU A 67 2.11 1.59 24.52
CA LEU A 67 1.48 2.83 24.99
C LEU A 67 0.07 2.57 25.54
N ASN A 68 -0.73 1.71 24.89
CA ASN A 68 -2.05 1.31 25.41
C ASN A 68 -1.92 0.62 26.78
N TYR A 69 -0.93 -0.27 26.96
CA TYR A 69 -0.65 -0.91 28.25
C TYR A 69 -0.28 0.13 29.33
N GLN A 70 0.65 1.03 29.03
CA GLN A 70 1.06 2.09 29.95
C GLN A 70 -0.10 3.02 30.30
N ALA A 71 -0.91 3.41 29.32
CA ALA A 71 -2.07 4.26 29.52
C ALA A 71 -3.09 3.59 30.44
N ASN A 72 -3.39 2.31 30.23
CA ASN A 72 -4.31 1.55 31.07
C ASN A 72 -3.82 1.39 32.52
N ALA A 73 -2.51 1.19 32.70
CA ALA A 73 -1.92 1.15 34.05
C ALA A 73 -2.00 2.52 34.75
N GLN A 74 -1.71 3.60 34.03
CA GLN A 74 -1.71 4.95 34.60
C GLN A 74 -3.12 5.42 34.96
N THR A 75 -4.12 5.15 34.12
CA THR A 75 -5.51 5.57 34.36
C THR A 75 -6.17 4.89 35.57
N THR A 76 -5.61 3.77 36.04
CA THR A 76 -6.11 3.02 37.20
C THR A 76 -5.35 3.34 38.50
N SER A 77 -4.30 4.17 38.44
CA SER A 77 -3.38 4.40 39.55
C SER A 77 -3.68 5.66 40.39
N PHE A 78 -4.78 6.37 40.11
CA PHE A 78 -5.20 7.55 40.88
C PHE A 78 -5.66 7.15 42.29
N SER A 79 -4.78 7.28 43.27
CA SER A 79 -5.05 6.86 44.66
C SER A 79 -4.55 7.85 45.73
N SER A 80 -3.94 8.97 45.31
CA SER A 80 -3.44 9.99 46.24
C SER A 80 -4.60 10.77 46.89
N SER A 81 -4.50 11.00 48.20
CA SER A 81 -5.39 11.90 48.95
C SER A 81 -5.00 13.38 48.81
N ASP A 82 -3.87 13.68 48.16
CA ASP A 82 -3.39 15.04 47.91
C ASP A 82 -3.85 15.58 46.55
N ALA A 83 -4.47 16.75 46.57
CA ALA A 83 -5.05 17.37 45.38
C ALA A 83 -3.98 17.79 44.35
N ALA A 84 -2.83 18.29 44.81
CA ALA A 84 -1.76 18.72 43.90
C ALA A 84 -1.14 17.53 43.15
N THR A 85 -0.92 16.42 43.87
CA THR A 85 -0.46 15.15 43.31
C THR A 85 -1.47 14.62 42.28
N THR A 86 -2.75 14.59 42.63
CA THR A 86 -3.83 14.15 41.73
C THR A 86 -3.85 14.98 40.44
N ALA A 87 -3.73 16.30 40.54
CA ALA A 87 -3.69 17.18 39.37
C ALA A 87 -2.46 16.92 38.47
N LYS A 88 -1.30 16.65 39.07
CA LYS A 88 -0.07 16.29 38.33
C LYS A 88 -0.24 14.96 37.60
N ASP A 89 -0.73 13.94 38.27
CA ASP A 89 -0.95 12.61 37.68
C ASP A 89 -1.98 12.67 36.55
N ALA A 90 -3.02 13.48 36.70
CA ALA A 90 -4.05 13.67 35.67
C ALA A 90 -3.44 14.30 34.41
N LYS A 91 -2.58 15.30 34.57
CA LYS A 91 -1.86 15.93 33.46
C LYS A 91 -0.95 14.94 32.74
N GLN A 92 -0.20 14.12 33.46
CA GLN A 92 0.69 13.10 32.87
C GLN A 92 -0.13 12.04 32.13
N THR A 93 -1.25 11.61 32.71
CA THR A 93 -2.17 10.67 32.08
C THR A 93 -2.74 11.21 30.78
N ALA A 94 -3.17 12.48 30.75
CA ALA A 94 -3.66 13.12 29.54
C ALA A 94 -2.61 13.14 28.42
N GLN A 95 -1.36 13.47 28.74
CA GLN A 95 -0.25 13.44 27.77
C GLN A 95 0.03 12.04 27.24
N LEU A 96 -0.05 11.01 28.10
CA LEU A 96 0.13 9.63 27.71
C LEU A 96 -1.01 9.15 26.79
N LEU A 97 -2.25 9.52 27.08
CA LEU A 97 -3.42 9.22 26.25
C LEU A 97 -3.30 9.88 24.86
N GLU A 98 -2.83 11.12 24.77
CA GLU A 98 -2.61 11.80 23.48
C GLU A 98 -1.54 11.09 22.61
N LYS A 99 -0.45 10.65 23.23
CA LYS A 99 0.59 9.83 22.56
C LYS A 99 0.02 8.49 22.09
N THR A 100 -0.77 7.85 22.95
CA THR A 100 -1.44 6.57 22.66
C THR A 100 -2.40 6.70 21.47
N GLU A 101 -3.23 7.74 21.47
CA GLU A 101 -4.13 8.06 20.36
C GLU A 101 -3.36 8.26 19.05
N THR A 102 -2.27 9.02 19.10
CA THR A 102 -1.40 9.27 17.94
C THR A 102 -0.79 7.98 17.39
N ALA A 103 -0.30 7.09 18.26
CA ALA A 103 0.26 5.79 17.87
C ALA A 103 -0.82 4.90 17.23
N ASN A 104 -2.00 4.78 17.85
CA ASN A 104 -3.14 4.04 17.31
C ASN A 104 -3.58 4.58 15.93
N LYS A 105 -3.62 5.91 15.74
CA LYS A 105 -3.91 6.54 14.44
C LYS A 105 -2.87 6.21 13.37
N LYS A 106 -1.57 6.15 13.72
CA LYS A 106 -0.52 5.74 12.78
C LYS A 106 -0.68 4.27 12.38
N LEU A 107 -0.92 3.39 13.34
CA LEU A 107 -1.16 1.97 13.09
C LEU A 107 -2.36 1.76 12.15
N ALA A 108 -3.48 2.42 12.43
CA ALA A 108 -4.68 2.32 11.59
C ALA A 108 -4.43 2.80 10.15
N LYS A 109 -3.66 3.88 9.96
CA LYS A 109 -3.26 4.35 8.63
C LYS A 109 -2.38 3.35 7.90
N SER A 110 -1.43 2.73 8.58
CA SER A 110 -0.56 1.69 8.02
C SER A 110 -1.37 0.46 7.58
N GLN A 111 -2.29 -0.02 8.44
CA GLN A 111 -3.20 -1.12 8.12
C GLN A 111 -4.10 -0.81 6.90
N ALA A 112 -4.62 0.41 6.81
CA ALA A 112 -5.39 0.84 5.64
C ALA A 112 -4.54 0.85 4.35
N LYS A 113 -3.28 1.26 4.43
CA LYS A 113 -2.35 1.23 3.30
C LYS A 113 -2.00 -0.20 2.87
N ILE A 114 -1.83 -1.13 3.81
CA ILE A 114 -1.67 -2.57 3.51
C ILE A 114 -2.87 -3.08 2.71
N ALA A 115 -4.09 -2.77 3.16
CA ALA A 115 -5.31 -3.19 2.46
C ALA A 115 -5.41 -2.61 1.03
N ASP A 116 -5.04 -1.34 0.85
CA ASP A 116 -5.03 -0.71 -0.48
C ASP A 116 -3.97 -1.34 -1.40
N LEU A 117 -2.76 -1.59 -0.90
CA LEU A 117 -1.71 -2.29 -1.66
C LEU A 117 -2.15 -3.68 -2.10
N GLN A 118 -2.78 -4.45 -1.20
CA GLN A 118 -3.34 -5.76 -1.53
C GLN A 118 -4.37 -5.66 -2.68
N LYS A 119 -5.29 -4.70 -2.59
CA LYS A 119 -6.30 -4.45 -3.63
C LYS A 119 -5.69 -4.06 -4.98
N GLN A 120 -4.62 -3.25 -4.96
CA GLN A 120 -3.89 -2.87 -6.17
C GLN A 120 -3.16 -4.06 -6.80
N ILE A 121 -2.52 -4.91 -5.98
CA ILE A 121 -1.90 -6.16 -6.41
C ILE A 121 -2.93 -7.06 -7.11
N ASP A 122 -4.08 -7.30 -6.49
CA ASP A 122 -5.14 -8.12 -7.07
C ASP A 122 -5.64 -7.55 -8.40
N LYS A 123 -5.72 -6.22 -8.54
CA LYS A 123 -6.12 -5.57 -9.78
C LYS A 123 -5.09 -5.75 -10.89
N VAL A 124 -3.80 -5.70 -10.57
CA VAL A 124 -2.71 -5.95 -11.54
C VAL A 124 -2.68 -7.41 -11.96
N GLN A 125 -2.82 -8.34 -11.01
CA GLN A 125 -2.90 -9.78 -11.31
C GLN A 125 -4.06 -10.09 -12.25
N ARG A 126 -5.28 -9.60 -11.96
CA ARG A 126 -6.44 -9.78 -12.86
C ARG A 126 -6.23 -9.22 -14.27
N LYS A 127 -5.43 -8.16 -14.43
CA LYS A 127 -5.09 -7.62 -15.76
C LYS A 127 -4.09 -8.52 -16.48
N LEU A 128 -3.05 -8.97 -15.77
CA LEU A 128 -2.09 -9.92 -16.30
C LEU A 128 -2.78 -11.21 -16.77
N ASP A 129 -3.72 -11.74 -15.98
CA ASP A 129 -4.47 -12.96 -16.34
C ASP A 129 -5.24 -12.79 -17.66
N LYS A 130 -5.88 -11.62 -17.86
CA LYS A 130 -6.61 -11.31 -19.09
C LYS A 130 -5.68 -11.21 -20.31
N LEU A 131 -4.59 -10.46 -20.19
CA LEU A 131 -3.64 -10.28 -21.30
C LEU A 131 -2.94 -11.61 -21.66
N ASN A 132 -2.63 -12.44 -20.66
CA ASN A 132 -2.06 -13.78 -20.89
C ASN A 132 -3.05 -14.70 -21.61
N GLN A 133 -4.36 -14.60 -21.31
CA GLN A 133 -5.39 -15.31 -22.07
C GLN A 133 -5.46 -14.83 -23.53
N GLU A 134 -5.42 -13.52 -23.76
CA GLU A 134 -5.46 -12.93 -25.12
C GLU A 134 -4.28 -13.39 -26.00
N ILE A 135 -3.06 -13.46 -25.45
CA ILE A 135 -1.91 -14.02 -26.19
C ILE A 135 -2.14 -15.47 -26.61
N ASN A 136 -2.71 -16.30 -25.71
CA ASN A 136 -3.00 -17.70 -26.01
C ASN A 136 -4.09 -17.88 -27.10
N PHE A 137 -4.97 -16.89 -27.29
CA PHE A 137 -5.93 -16.90 -28.40
C PHE A 137 -5.28 -16.55 -29.74
N VAL A 138 -4.33 -15.61 -29.76
CA VAL A 138 -3.61 -15.22 -31.00
C VAL A 138 -2.68 -16.32 -31.50
N ASP A 139 -2.13 -17.16 -30.61
CA ASP A 139 -1.24 -18.27 -30.99
C ASP A 139 -1.98 -19.56 -31.43
N LYS A 140 -3.32 -19.55 -31.47
CA LYS A 140 -4.10 -20.70 -31.97
C LYS A 140 -4.23 -20.59 -33.50
N PRO A 141 -3.72 -21.55 -34.30
CA PRO A 141 -3.85 -21.48 -35.75
C PRO A 141 -5.34 -21.51 -36.11
N THR A 142 -5.79 -20.55 -36.91
CA THR A 142 -7.06 -20.63 -37.62
C THR A 142 -6.98 -21.82 -38.55
N THR A 143 -7.52 -22.96 -38.14
CA THR A 143 -7.81 -24.07 -39.03
C THR A 143 -8.95 -23.63 -39.95
N ASP A 144 -8.61 -22.96 -41.03
CA ASP A 144 -9.53 -22.75 -42.14
C ASP A 144 -9.63 -24.09 -42.89
N ASN A 145 -10.81 -24.71 -42.80
CA ASN A 145 -11.25 -25.87 -43.59
C ASN A 145 -11.74 -25.40 -44.98
#